data_AF-A0A931SJ34-F1
#
_entry.id   AF-A0A931SJ34-F1
#
_cell.length_a   1.000
_cell.length_b   1.000
_cell.length_c   1.000
_cell.angle_alpha   90.00
_cell.angle_beta   90.00
_cell.angle_gamma   90.00
#
_symmetry.space_group_name_H-M   'P 1'
#
loop_
_entity.id
_entity.type
_entity.pdbx_description
1 polymer ?
#
loop_
_entity_poly.entity_id
_entity_poly.type
_entity_poly.pdbx_seq_one_letter_code
_entity_poly.pdbx_strand_id
1 'polypeptide(L)'
;MPIFPAGVTEINNSIAVQKEAGQVVYIHGHLPVFHHEEEDIGSFRMFTSQMIVNGTVKPKEIVKAFGVPIITVKRYVKVFRDHGAKGFYETKVRQSSALV
;
A
#
# COMPACT_ATOMS: atom_id res chain seq x y z
N MET A 1 3.17 10.57 0.21
CA MET A 1 3.86 9.61 -0.67
C MET A 1 4.59 8.63 0.24
N PRO A 2 4.54 7.31 0.02
CA PRO A 2 5.34 6.37 0.80
C PRO A 2 6.83 6.63 0.57
N ILE A 3 7.63 6.40 1.61
CA ILE A 3 9.09 6.34 1.52
C ILE A 3 9.45 4.86 1.64
N PHE A 4 10.07 4.30 0.62
CA PHE A 4 10.52 2.92 0.64
C PHE A 4 11.96 2.85 1.17
N PRO A 5 12.22 2.12 2.26
CA PRO A 5 13.56 2.00 2.82
C PRO A 5 14.47 1.23 1.85
N ALA A 6 15.73 1.62 1.75
CA ALA A 6 16.71 0.88 0.94
C ALA A 6 17.04 -0.48 1.58
N GLY A 7 17.13 -1.53 0.77
CA GLY A 7 17.35 -2.88 1.27
C GLY A 7 16.11 -3.47 1.93
N VAL A 8 16.29 -4.32 2.95
CA VAL A 8 15.21 -5.03 3.64
C VAL A 8 14.82 -4.30 4.93
N THR A 9 13.53 -4.12 5.15
CA THR A 9 12.96 -3.59 6.39
C THR A 9 11.80 -4.44 6.86
N GLU A 10 11.81 -4.84 8.13
CA GLU A 10 10.69 -5.53 8.75
C GLU A 10 9.53 -4.56 8.98
N ILE A 11 8.35 -4.91 8.47
CA ILE A 11 7.09 -4.23 8.80
C ILE A 11 6.60 -4.74 10.16
N ASN A 12 6.68 -6.05 10.38
CA ASN A 12 6.43 -6.75 11.64
C ASN A 12 7.17 -8.12 11.65
N ASN A 13 6.92 -8.95 12.67
CA ASN A 13 7.59 -10.25 12.85
C ASN A 13 7.33 -11.28 11.73
N SER A 14 6.42 -11.02 10.80
CA SER A 14 6.06 -11.94 9.73
C SER A 14 6.23 -11.35 8.34
N ILE A 15 6.13 -10.03 8.21
CA ILE A 15 6.20 -9.30 6.95
C ILE A 15 7.44 -8.41 6.90
N ALA A 16 8.22 -8.56 5.85
CA ALA A 16 9.28 -7.63 5.46
C ALA A 16 8.97 -7.00 4.10
N VAL A 17 9.55 -5.82 3.86
CA VAL A 17 9.59 -5.17 2.55
C VAL A 17 11.04 -4.98 2.13
N GLN A 18 11.35 -5.29 0.88
CA GLN A 18 12.64 -5.04 0.26
C GLN A 18 12.47 -4.04 -0.88
N LYS A 19 13.34 -3.02 -0.95
CA LYS A 19 13.50 -2.21 -2.15
C LYS A 19 14.87 -2.45 -2.78
N GLU A 20 14.87 -2.85 -4.04
CA GLU A 20 16.08 -3.06 -4.83
C GLU A 20 15.81 -2.71 -6.31
N ALA A 21 16.72 -1.95 -6.93
CA ALA A 21 16.66 -1.61 -8.36
C ALA A 21 15.30 -1.06 -8.86
N GLY A 22 14.63 -0.23 -8.05
CA GLY A 22 13.31 0.34 -8.39
C GLY A 22 12.12 -0.60 -8.16
N GLN A 23 12.36 -1.83 -7.74
CA GLN A 23 11.32 -2.79 -7.34
C GLN A 23 11.11 -2.78 -5.83
N VAL A 24 9.86 -2.92 -5.42
CA VAL A 24 9.44 -3.12 -4.04
C VAL A 24 8.82 -4.50 -3.91
N VAL A 25 9.38 -5.36 -3.06
CA VAL A 25 8.93 -6.74 -2.84
C VAL A 25 8.49 -6.92 -1.39
N TYR A 26 7.32 -7.51 -1.17
CA TYR A 26 6.81 -7.88 0.15
C TYR A 26 7.01 -9.37 0.38
N ILE A 27 7.56 -9.72 1.54
CA ILE A 27 7.98 -11.07 1.87
C ILE A 27 7.27 -11.50 3.15
N HIS A 28 6.58 -12.64 3.13
CA HIS A 28 6.03 -13.28 4.31
C HIS A 28 6.95 -14.44 4.73
N GLY A 29 7.72 -14.26 5.80
CA GLY A 29 8.80 -15.19 6.18
C GLY A 29 9.90 -15.22 5.11
N HIS A 30 9.89 -16.24 4.25
CA HIS A 30 10.85 -16.40 3.14
C HIS A 30 10.18 -16.41 1.76
N LEU A 31 8.86 -16.23 1.71
CA LEU A 31 8.09 -16.27 0.47
C LEU A 31 7.78 -14.86 -0.01
N PRO A 32 8.23 -14.44 -1.21
CA PRO A 32 7.72 -13.24 -1.85
C PRO A 32 6.23 -13.40 -2.15
N VAL A 33 5.40 -12.48 -1.64
CA VAL A 33 3.94 -12.55 -1.79
C VAL A 33 3.39 -11.49 -2.73
N PHE A 34 4.13 -10.42 -2.98
CA PHE A 34 3.75 -9.36 -3.91
C PHE A 34 4.97 -8.51 -4.29
N HIS A 35 4.95 -7.92 -5.48
CA HIS A 35 5.92 -6.92 -5.90
C HIS A 35 5.26 -5.84 -6.75
N HIS A 36 5.88 -4.66 -6.80
CA HIS A 36 5.50 -3.58 -7.71
C HIS A 36 6.69 -2.65 -7.97
N GLU A 37 6.63 -1.88 -9.04
CA GLU A 37 7.54 -0.75 -9.28
C GLU A 37 7.39 0.28 -8.15
N GLU A 38 8.49 0.91 -7.73
CA GLU A 38 8.49 1.96 -6.71
C GLU A 38 7.51 3.09 -7.04
N GLU A 39 7.38 3.42 -8.32
CA GLU A 39 6.50 4.48 -8.82
C GLU A 39 5.02 4.04 -8.90
N ASP A 40 4.72 2.74 -8.82
CA ASP A 40 3.36 2.23 -8.79
C ASP A 40 2.75 2.36 -7.38
N ILE A 41 2.40 3.61 -7.06
CA ILE A 41 1.73 3.95 -5.80
C ILE A 41 0.32 3.33 -5.74
N GLY A 42 -0.30 3.00 -6.89
CA GLY A 42 -1.59 2.32 -6.92
C GLY A 42 -1.50 0.93 -6.28
N SER A 43 -0.50 0.15 -6.72
CA SER A 43 -0.23 -1.18 -6.17
C SER A 43 0.23 -1.16 -4.72
N PHE A 44 1.06 -0.18 -4.32
CA PHE A 44 1.36 0.04 -2.89
C PHE A 44 0.07 0.20 -2.05
N ARG A 45 -0.83 1.09 -2.49
CA ARG A 45 -2.07 1.40 -1.76
C ARG A 45 -2.98 0.18 -1.69
N MET A 46 -3.13 -0.53 -2.80
CA MET A 46 -3.97 -1.71 -2.91
C MET A 46 -3.47 -2.81 -1.98
N PHE A 47 -2.19 -3.20 -2.13
CA PHE A 47 -1.65 -4.36 -1.41
C PHE A 47 -1.53 -4.12 0.10
N THR A 48 -1.08 -2.93 0.52
CA THR A 48 -1.04 -2.60 1.96
C THR A 48 -2.43 -2.56 2.59
N SER A 49 -3.46 -2.15 1.84
CA SER A 49 -4.84 -2.21 2.30
C SER A 49 -5.35 -3.64 2.42
N GLN A 50 -5.03 -4.50 1.46
CA GLN A 50 -5.36 -5.93 1.50
C GLN A 50 -4.75 -6.59 2.74
N MET A 51 -3.45 -6.37 3.00
CA MET A 51 -2.78 -6.92 4.19
C MET A 51 -3.43 -6.47 5.50
N ILE A 52 -3.88 -5.21 5.57
CA ILE A 52 -4.60 -4.70 6.75
C ILE A 52 -5.98 -5.36 6.90
N VAL A 53 -6.73 -5.51 5.80
CA VAL A 53 -8.05 -6.14 5.83
C VAL A 53 -7.96 -7.61 6.19
N ASN A 54 -6.91 -8.31 5.73
CA ASN A 54 -6.64 -9.71 6.08
C ASN A 54 -6.13 -9.89 7.52
N GLY A 55 -5.78 -8.79 8.22
CA GLY A 55 -5.26 -8.84 9.59
C GLY A 55 -3.77 -9.20 9.71
N THR A 56 -3.06 -9.34 8.60
CA THR A 56 -1.63 -9.68 8.54
C THR A 56 -0.73 -8.51 8.97
N VAL A 57 -1.18 -7.27 8.75
CA VAL A 57 -0.47 -6.04 9.10
C VAL A 57 -1.42 -5.04 9.76
N LYS A 58 -0.93 -4.29 10.76
CA LYS A 58 -1.69 -3.21 11.40
C LYS A 58 -1.45 -1.87 10.68
N PRO A 59 -2.44 -0.96 10.62
CA PRO A 59 -2.23 0.37 10.01
C PRO A 59 -1.02 1.14 10.55
N LYS A 60 -0.73 1.02 11.85
CA LYS A 60 0.42 1.68 12.48
C LYS A 60 1.77 1.14 11.98
N GLU A 61 1.82 -0.13 11.57
CA GLU A 61 3.02 -0.77 11.02
C GLU A 61 3.31 -0.20 9.62
N ILE A 62 2.28 0.04 8.80
CA ILE A 62 2.42 0.74 7.51
C ILE A 62 2.91 2.19 7.71
N VAL A 63 2.36 2.91 8.70
CA VAL A 63 2.83 4.27 9.02
C VAL A 63 4.31 4.26 9.39
N LYS A 64 4.73 3.33 10.26
CA LYS A 64 6.11 3.21 10.73
C LYS A 64 7.06 2.84 9.60
N ALA A 65 6.68 1.86 8.76
CA ALA A 65 7.55 1.35 7.70
C ALA A 65 7.70 2.33 6.52
N PHE A 66 6.64 3.05 6.17
CA PHE A 66 6.60 3.84 4.93
C PHE A 66 6.43 5.35 5.12
N GLY A 67 6.34 5.83 6.36
CA GLY A 67 6.17 7.26 6.65
C GLY A 67 4.86 7.87 6.15
N VAL A 68 3.86 7.04 5.83
CA VAL A 68 2.56 7.51 5.31
C VAL A 68 1.67 7.95 6.47
N PRO A 69 0.96 9.10 6.39
CA PRO A 69 0.04 9.51 7.45
C PRO A 69 -1.05 8.47 7.73
N ILE A 70 -1.38 8.24 9.01
CA ILE A 70 -2.38 7.24 9.41
C ILE A 70 -3.76 7.48 8.78
N ILE A 71 -4.13 8.75 8.58
CA ILE A 71 -5.42 9.11 7.96
C ILE A 71 -5.47 8.67 6.49
N THR A 72 -4.34 8.74 5.81
CA THR A 72 -4.17 8.31 4.43
C THR A 72 -4.26 6.79 4.32
N VAL A 73 -3.59 6.07 5.23
CA VAL A 73 -3.71 4.60 5.32
C VAL A 73 -5.18 4.18 5.53
N LYS A 74 -5.90 4.82 6.46
CA LYS A 74 -7.33 4.55 6.68
C LYS A 74 -8.20 4.79 5.45
N ARG A 75 -7.90 5.82 4.64
CA ARG A 75 -8.60 6.08 3.38
C ARG A 75 -8.37 4.95 2.36
N TYR A 76 -7.14 4.46 2.23
CA TYR A 76 -6.85 3.31 1.35
C TYR A 76 -7.61 2.06 1.81
N VAL A 77 -7.57 1.75 3.11
CA VAL A 77 -8.31 0.62 3.67
C VAL A 77 -9.82 0.74 3.41
N LYS A 78 -10.38 1.95 3.49
CA LYS A 78 -11.79 2.18 3.13
C LYS A 78 -12.06 1.88 1.66
N VAL A 79 -11.21 2.35 0.74
CA VAL A 79 -11.33 2.03 -0.70
C VAL A 79 -11.33 0.52 -0.93
N PHE A 80 -10.40 -0.22 -0.30
CA PHE A 80 -10.34 -1.67 -0.43
C PHE A 80 -11.58 -2.37 0.12
N ARG A 81 -12.13 -1.92 1.26
CA ARG A 81 -13.35 -2.50 1.84
C ARG A 81 -14.58 -2.25 0.99
N ASP A 82 -14.71 -1.04 0.45
CA ASP A 82 -15.92 -0.64 -0.28
C ASP A 82 -15.90 -1.13 -1.73
N HIS A 83 -14.72 -1.20 -2.36
CA HIS A 83 -14.58 -1.42 -3.79
C HIS A 83 -13.63 -2.56 -4.17
N GLY A 84 -12.91 -3.16 -3.23
CA GLY A 84 -11.86 -4.13 -3.52
C GLY A 84 -10.68 -3.51 -4.27
N ALA A 85 -9.88 -4.35 -4.94
CA ALA A 85 -8.70 -3.92 -5.68
C ALA A 85 -9.01 -2.93 -6.82
N LYS A 86 -10.15 -3.11 -7.51
CA LYS A 86 -10.55 -2.23 -8.63
C LYS A 86 -10.64 -0.75 -8.24
N GLY A 87 -10.98 -0.44 -6.98
CA GLY A 87 -11.10 0.94 -6.49
C GLY A 87 -9.80 1.74 -6.52
N PHE A 88 -8.64 1.09 -6.68
CA PHE A 88 -7.34 1.75 -6.81
C PHE A 88 -6.92 2.04 -8.24
N TYR A 89 -7.57 1.41 -9.23
CA TYR A 89 -7.20 1.47 -10.64
C TYR A 89 -8.29 2.12 -11.51
N GLU A 90 -9.49 2.33 -10.97
CA GLU A 90 -10.53 3.09 -11.66
C GLU A 90 -10.15 4.57 -11.80
N THR A 91 -10.14 5.06 -13.04
CA THR A 91 -9.99 6.49 -13.32
C THR A 91 -11.26 7.19 -12.85
N LYS A 92 -11.17 7.99 -11.79
CA LYS A 92 -12.29 8.85 -11.38
C LYS A 92 -12.52 9.88 -12.49
N VAL A 93 -13.66 9.77 -13.19
CA VAL A 93 -14.15 10.86 -14.03
C VAL A 93 -14.35 12.05 -13.11
N ARG A 94 -13.49 13.06 -13.25
CA ARG A 94 -13.67 14.34 -12.56
C ARG A 94 -14.98 14.90 -13.09
N GLN A 95 -16.05 14.84 -12.31
CA GLN A 95 -17.18 15.72 -12.52
C GLN A 95 -16.65 17.12 -12.21
N SER A 96 -16.16 17.80 -13.23
CA SER A 96 -16.03 19.25 -13.20
C SER A 96 -17.41 19.78 -12.86
N SER A 97 -17.58 20.28 -11.64
CA SER A 97 -18.69 21.15 -11.29
C SER A 97 -18.55 22.37 -12.20
N ALA A 98 -19.14 22.30 -13.38
CA ALA A 98 -19.39 23.49 -14.18
C ALA A 98 -20.31 24.36 -13.32
N LEU A 99 -19.78 25.49 -12.89
CA LEU A 99 -20.56 26.60 -12.37
C LEU A 99 -21.67 26.89 -13.39
N VAL A 100 -22.92 26.74 -12.96
CA VAL A 100 -24.10 27.30 -13.61
C VAL A 100 -24.84 28.09 -12.54
#